data_AF-A0A259NJ07-F1
#
_entry.id   AF-A0A259NJ07-F1
#
_cell.length_a   1.000
_cell.length_b   1.000
_cell.length_c   1.000
_cell.angle_alpha   90.00
_cell.angle_beta   90.00
_cell.angle_gamma   90.00
#
_symmetry.space_group_name_H-M   'P 1'
#
loop_
_entity.id
_entity.type
_entity.pdbx_description
1 polymer ?
#
loop_
_entity_poly.entity_id
_entity_poly.type
_entity_poly.pdbx_seq_one_letter_code
_entity_poly.pdbx_strand_id
1 'polypeptide(L)'
;MMNTARRIRGQASSLVIFMAMTLVTAEVLINSPVRAADAPPPGISRVQGDNSDTDKVTLNFRDMDIGALIEAVSKVTGKNFIVDPRVKARVTVISAKPMSPQKLYDVFLSILQVNGFAAVPAGAVIKIVPEINARSDAQPVNPGSSAVGDQMVTEVVHLRYVPAAPLLTVLRQIMPQQAALSVYPDSNSLVITDRAGNIDRLKKILAKVDQPAVGDVEIIRLKRASADSVVSTLKALFGASGSGATTPGAAPAAGGNNFSRVPVFAADDRTNSVLLSGDAVSRAKMRAIILNLDMPQTNYGNTRVFRLKYANAEDLVGVLKGFVSTNGAASTGATAAKEATTNPDNTRLEIAADKSLNALVVTASPSRMQTVESVIDQLDIRRKQVLVEAIIAEVSNGVTKKLGTQFLVGGGSGTVPIGISTFNGLLSSVASSAAQAGTGSVSSAIGLGLAGALGDGGNVGVGRFGQGGADFALLVSALAGNSGNNILSTPSLLTLDNQEASIVVGQNIPIVTGSYAQTGSATSPTGHAHHQPGWHRAFENRAGSLQPRQRSAKLGGIDHQQTQCDHHRAGR
;
A
#
# COMPACT_ATOMS: atom_id res chain seq x y z
N MET A 1 2.56 20.15 -65.44
CA MET A 1 1.18 19.75 -65.11
C MET A 1 0.78 20.63 -63.91
N MET A 2 -0.17 21.57 -63.96
CA MET A 2 -1.58 21.52 -64.44
C MET A 2 -2.40 20.51 -63.63
N ASN A 3 -3.60 20.81 -63.09
CA ASN A 3 -4.43 22.04 -63.11
C ASN A 3 -5.52 21.94 -61.99
N THR A 4 -6.19 22.97 -61.44
CA THR A 4 -6.23 24.44 -61.66
C THR A 4 -6.61 25.20 -60.36
N ALA A 5 -6.99 26.48 -60.45
CA ALA A 5 -7.57 27.35 -59.40
C ALA A 5 -9.07 27.05 -59.07
N ARG A 6 -9.78 27.68 -58.12
CA ARG A 6 -10.09 29.12 -57.84
C ARG A 6 -10.56 29.29 -56.36
N ARG A 7 -10.56 30.42 -55.62
CA ARG A 7 -10.36 31.90 -55.80
C ARG A 7 -11.45 32.69 -56.56
N ILE A 8 -12.03 33.81 -56.07
CA ILE A 8 -11.93 34.57 -54.80
C ILE A 8 -13.03 35.70 -54.79
N ARG A 9 -13.45 36.26 -53.63
CA ARG A 9 -14.33 37.48 -53.49
C ARG A 9 -15.70 37.41 -54.22
N GLY A 10 -16.66 38.35 -54.08
CA GLY A 10 -16.84 39.44 -53.11
C GLY A 10 -17.49 40.72 -53.69
N GLN A 11 -18.44 41.32 -52.94
CA GLN A 11 -19.09 42.65 -53.10
C GLN A 11 -20.13 42.92 -54.23
N ALA A 12 -21.08 43.79 -53.87
CA ALA A 12 -21.70 44.91 -54.62
C ALA A 12 -22.96 44.74 -55.53
N SER A 13 -23.99 45.53 -55.16
CA SER A 13 -24.75 46.49 -56.00
C SER A 13 -25.97 46.10 -56.89
N SER A 14 -27.16 46.49 -56.38
CA SER A 14 -28.06 47.54 -56.95
C SER A 14 -29.27 47.21 -57.86
N LEU A 15 -30.33 48.03 -57.70
CA LEU A 15 -31.50 48.30 -58.60
C LEU A 15 -32.53 47.12 -58.80
N VAL A 16 -33.85 47.29 -59.04
CA VAL A 16 -34.70 48.40 -59.57
C VAL A 16 -36.10 48.50 -58.91
N ILE A 17 -36.46 49.72 -58.44
CA ILE A 17 -37.75 50.49 -58.52
C ILE A 17 -39.14 49.80 -58.63
N PHE A 18 -40.08 50.18 -57.72
CA PHE A 18 -41.37 50.91 -57.97
C PHE A 18 -42.00 51.27 -56.59
N MET A 19 -42.12 52.53 -56.15
CA MET A 19 -43.23 53.51 -56.35
C MET A 19 -44.61 53.02 -55.84
N ALA A 20 -45.41 53.77 -55.06
CA ALA A 20 -45.39 55.21 -54.75
C ALA A 20 -46.17 55.61 -53.45
N MET A 21 -45.96 56.85 -52.96
CA MET A 21 -47.00 57.82 -52.47
C MET A 21 -47.82 57.46 -51.18
N THR A 22 -47.96 58.28 -50.11
CA THR A 22 -47.61 59.69 -49.82
C THR A 22 -47.43 59.95 -48.31
N LEU A 23 -46.74 61.03 -47.90
CA LEU A 23 -46.80 61.63 -46.54
C LEU A 23 -47.85 62.76 -46.47
N VAL A 24 -48.30 63.12 -45.26
CA VAL A 24 -48.40 64.52 -44.70
C VAL A 24 -48.35 64.43 -43.16
N THR A 25 -47.97 65.52 -42.47
CA THR A 25 -47.64 65.59 -41.03
C THR A 25 -48.31 66.76 -40.29
N ALA A 26 -48.42 66.63 -38.96
CA ALA A 26 -48.40 67.69 -37.92
C ALA A 26 -49.67 68.56 -37.63
N GLU A 27 -49.90 68.77 -36.31
CA GLU A 27 -50.17 70.04 -35.58
C GLU A 27 -51.26 71.07 -36.01
N VAL A 28 -51.89 71.90 -35.12
CA VAL A 28 -52.21 71.84 -33.67
C VAL A 28 -53.20 72.99 -33.26
N LEU A 29 -53.95 72.83 -32.14
CA LEU A 29 -54.61 73.87 -31.29
C LEU A 29 -55.89 74.69 -31.71
N ILE A 30 -56.66 75.02 -30.65
CA ILE A 30 -57.59 76.18 -30.39
C ILE A 30 -59.14 76.03 -30.58
N ASN A 31 -59.85 76.26 -29.45
CA ASN A 31 -61.25 76.68 -29.16
C ASN A 31 -62.46 76.18 -29.99
N SER A 32 -63.53 75.58 -29.45
CA SER A 32 -64.40 75.84 -28.25
C SER A 32 -65.54 76.86 -28.47
N PRO A 33 -66.65 76.86 -27.69
CA PRO A 33 -67.13 75.90 -26.67
C PRO A 33 -68.58 75.41 -26.97
N VAL A 34 -69.26 74.73 -26.01
CA VAL A 34 -70.68 75.02 -25.60
C VAL A 34 -71.19 74.07 -24.49
N ARG A 35 -71.98 74.64 -23.56
CA ARG A 35 -72.87 74.06 -22.53
C ARG A 35 -72.29 72.99 -21.56
N ALA A 36 -72.18 73.38 -20.28
CA ALA A 36 -72.27 72.43 -19.16
C ALA A 36 -73.73 72.03 -18.90
N ALA A 37 -73.96 70.80 -18.44
CA ALA A 37 -75.21 70.37 -17.82
C ALA A 37 -74.89 69.94 -16.38
N ASP A 38 -75.73 70.35 -15.44
CA ASP A 38 -75.48 70.18 -14.00
C ASP A 38 -75.68 68.72 -13.55
N ALA A 39 -74.91 68.30 -12.53
CA ALA A 39 -74.92 66.93 -12.01
C ALA A 39 -74.85 66.94 -10.47
N PRO A 40 -75.77 66.27 -9.77
CA PRO A 40 -75.90 66.39 -8.32
C PRO A 40 -74.71 65.78 -7.57
N PRO A 41 -74.41 66.27 -6.35
CA PRO A 41 -73.30 65.76 -5.54
C PRO A 41 -73.50 64.29 -5.14
N PRO A 42 -72.41 63.51 -4.98
CA PRO A 42 -72.48 62.08 -4.68
C PRO A 42 -72.93 61.83 -3.22
N GLY A 43 -74.24 61.74 -3.00
CA GLY A 43 -74.87 61.29 -1.76
C GLY A 43 -75.01 59.77 -1.68
N ILE A 44 -75.02 59.22 -0.46
CA ILE A 44 -75.24 57.79 -0.22
C ILE A 44 -76.75 57.51 -0.13
N SER A 45 -77.36 57.01 -1.19
CA SER A 45 -78.79 56.65 -1.21
C SER A 45 -79.06 55.36 -0.45
N ARG A 46 -79.50 55.48 0.81
CA ARG A 46 -80.03 54.36 1.61
C ARG A 46 -81.46 54.04 1.17
N VAL A 47 -81.68 52.90 0.51
CA VAL A 47 -83.02 52.35 0.32
C VAL A 47 -83.41 51.61 1.60
N GLN A 48 -84.41 52.11 2.32
CA GLN A 48 -84.88 51.53 3.57
C GLN A 48 -85.79 50.32 3.28
N GLY A 49 -85.24 49.11 3.37
CA GLY A 49 -86.00 47.85 3.45
C GLY A 49 -86.04 47.33 4.88
N ASP A 50 -87.11 46.62 5.25
CA ASP A 50 -87.26 46.02 6.59
C ASP A 50 -86.44 44.72 6.73
N ASN A 51 -86.23 44.33 7.99
CA ASN A 51 -85.24 43.41 8.54
C ASN A 51 -84.86 42.12 7.76
N SER A 52 -83.60 41.75 7.99
CA SER A 52 -82.95 40.45 7.73
C SER A 52 -82.67 40.04 6.28
N ASP A 53 -81.36 39.97 6.02
CA ASP A 53 -80.63 39.38 4.90
C ASP A 53 -80.45 40.19 3.60
N THR A 54 -79.16 40.37 3.28
CA THR A 54 -78.61 41.01 2.08
C THR A 54 -78.90 42.51 1.86
N ASP A 55 -78.43 43.35 2.77
CA ASP A 55 -78.02 44.72 2.46
C ASP A 55 -76.92 44.69 1.37
N LYS A 56 -77.29 44.89 0.10
CA LYS A 56 -76.42 44.72 -1.08
C LYS A 56 -75.85 46.07 -1.52
N VAL A 57 -74.67 46.40 -1.01
CA VAL A 57 -74.00 47.68 -1.32
C VAL A 57 -73.30 47.62 -2.68
N THR A 58 -73.40 48.70 -3.46
CA THR A 58 -72.59 48.97 -4.66
C THR A 58 -71.52 50.01 -4.35
N LEU A 59 -70.30 49.77 -4.84
CA LEU A 59 -69.14 50.65 -4.63
C LEU A 59 -68.80 51.35 -5.94
N ASN A 60 -68.93 52.68 -5.98
CA ASN A 60 -68.52 53.51 -7.12
C ASN A 60 -67.85 54.78 -6.60
N PHE A 61 -66.54 54.71 -6.40
CA PHE A 61 -65.72 55.79 -5.86
C PHE A 61 -64.62 56.14 -6.88
N ARG A 62 -64.35 57.44 -7.06
CA ARG A 62 -63.32 57.95 -7.96
C ARG A 62 -62.51 58.99 -7.21
N ASP A 63 -61.19 58.83 -7.20
CA ASP A 63 -60.23 59.69 -6.48
C ASP A 63 -60.63 59.99 -5.01
N MET A 64 -61.19 58.99 -4.32
CA MET A 64 -61.60 59.13 -2.93
C MET A 64 -60.39 59.03 -2.01
N ASP A 65 -60.35 59.81 -0.92
CA ASP A 65 -59.32 59.62 0.11
C ASP A 65 -59.60 58.33 0.91
N ILE A 66 -58.53 57.59 1.20
CA ILE A 66 -58.62 56.29 1.88
C ILE A 66 -59.20 56.41 3.29
N GLY A 67 -58.99 57.53 3.98
CA GLY A 67 -59.63 57.81 5.28
C GLY A 67 -61.16 57.82 5.21
N ALA A 68 -61.72 58.46 4.19
CA ALA A 68 -63.17 58.49 3.96
C ALA A 68 -63.73 57.11 3.55
N LEU A 69 -62.96 56.30 2.83
CA LEU A 69 -63.34 54.91 2.54
C LEU A 69 -63.39 54.06 3.82
N ILE A 70 -62.41 54.23 4.72
CA ILE A 70 -62.37 53.54 6.02
C ILE A 70 -63.60 53.89 6.86
N GLU A 71 -64.02 55.16 6.87
CA GLU A 71 -65.23 55.60 7.58
C GLU A 71 -66.52 55.00 6.96
N ALA A 72 -66.61 54.95 5.63
CA ALA A 72 -67.74 54.33 4.94
C ALA A 72 -67.82 52.81 5.22
N VAL A 73 -66.69 52.11 5.18
CA VAL A 73 -66.60 50.67 5.50
C VAL A 73 -66.91 50.42 6.98
N SER A 74 -66.47 51.28 7.90
CA SER A 74 -66.85 51.24 9.32
C SER A 74 -68.37 51.25 9.49
N LYS A 75 -69.05 52.24 8.91
CA LYS A 75 -70.51 52.41 8.99
C LYS A 75 -71.31 51.23 8.40
N VAL A 76 -70.80 50.59 7.36
CA VAL A 76 -71.45 49.44 6.70
C VAL A 76 -71.14 48.10 7.36
N THR A 77 -69.95 47.92 7.95
CA THR A 77 -69.51 46.64 8.52
C THR A 77 -69.58 46.56 10.05
N GLY A 78 -69.84 47.68 10.73
CA GLY A 78 -69.87 47.77 12.20
C GLY A 78 -68.49 47.61 12.86
N LYS A 79 -67.40 47.69 12.09
CA LYS A 79 -66.03 47.43 12.56
C LYS A 79 -65.32 48.73 12.95
N ASN A 80 -64.81 48.78 14.17
CA ASN A 80 -63.99 49.89 14.66
C ASN A 80 -62.57 49.81 14.07
N PHE A 81 -62.14 50.87 13.38
CA PHE A 81 -60.79 50.98 12.83
C PHE A 81 -59.96 52.06 13.53
N ILE A 82 -58.66 51.81 13.69
CA ILE A 82 -57.66 52.78 14.13
C ILE A 82 -56.66 52.95 12.99
N VAL A 83 -56.42 54.19 12.55
CA VAL A 83 -55.62 54.49 11.34
C VAL A 83 -54.30 55.13 11.73
N ASP A 84 -53.18 54.59 11.27
CA ASP A 84 -51.85 55.21 11.37
C ASP A 84 -51.81 56.49 10.51
N PRO A 85 -51.35 57.66 11.01
CA PRO A 85 -51.22 58.91 10.23
C PRO A 85 -50.40 58.82 8.92
N ARG A 86 -49.64 57.73 8.73
CA ARG A 86 -48.91 57.39 7.50
C ARG A 86 -49.81 56.82 6.38
N VAL A 87 -51.05 56.42 6.69
CA VAL A 87 -52.00 55.84 5.74
C VAL A 87 -52.66 56.96 4.93
N LYS A 88 -52.05 57.29 3.79
CA LYS A 88 -52.54 58.31 2.84
C LYS A 88 -52.44 57.78 1.42
N ALA A 89 -53.58 57.61 0.75
CA ALA A 89 -53.65 57.21 -0.65
C ALA A 89 -55.00 57.62 -1.26
N ARG A 90 -55.03 57.73 -2.59
CA ARG A 90 -56.26 57.95 -3.36
C ARG A 90 -56.73 56.65 -3.97
N VAL A 91 -58.00 56.32 -3.76
CA VAL A 91 -58.59 55.05 -4.16
C VAL A 91 -59.73 55.26 -5.15
N THR A 92 -59.74 54.46 -6.22
CA THR A 92 -60.79 54.41 -7.23
C THR A 92 -61.31 52.99 -7.31
N VAL A 93 -62.62 52.81 -7.13
CA VAL A 93 -63.29 51.52 -6.97
C VAL A 93 -64.55 51.54 -7.82
N ILE A 94 -64.64 50.64 -8.81
CA ILE A 94 -65.78 50.54 -9.72
C ILE A 94 -66.33 49.11 -9.64
N SER A 95 -67.37 48.89 -8.83
CA SER A 95 -68.07 47.62 -8.77
C SER A 95 -69.28 47.61 -9.71
N ALA A 96 -69.28 46.71 -10.68
CA ALA A 96 -70.42 46.44 -11.55
C ALA A 96 -71.48 45.51 -10.90
N LYS A 97 -71.27 45.02 -9.67
CA LYS A 97 -72.18 44.08 -8.98
C LYS A 97 -72.44 44.51 -7.53
N PRO A 98 -73.70 44.44 -7.05
CA PRO A 98 -74.00 44.58 -5.63
C PRO A 98 -73.39 43.44 -4.81
N MET A 99 -72.87 43.73 -3.62
CA MET A 99 -72.18 42.74 -2.76
C MET A 99 -72.61 42.84 -1.29
N SER A 100 -72.45 41.74 -0.56
CA SER A 100 -72.75 41.67 0.89
C SER A 100 -71.66 42.36 1.73
N PRO A 101 -71.95 42.79 2.98
CA PRO A 101 -70.99 43.50 3.83
C PRO A 101 -69.69 42.73 4.11
N GLN A 102 -69.74 41.38 4.12
CA GLN A 102 -68.55 40.53 4.23
C GLN A 102 -67.65 40.66 2.99
N LYS A 103 -68.21 40.52 1.78
CA LYS A 103 -67.45 40.65 0.52
C LYS A 103 -66.96 42.08 0.28
N LEU A 104 -67.70 43.08 0.77
CA LEU A 104 -67.26 44.47 0.79
C LEU A 104 -66.02 44.67 1.68
N TYR A 105 -65.97 44.00 2.84
CA TYR A 105 -64.78 43.98 3.69
C TYR A 105 -63.60 43.27 3.02
N ASP A 106 -63.82 42.14 2.35
CA ASP A 106 -62.77 41.44 1.59
C ASP A 106 -62.17 42.33 0.49
N VAL A 107 -63.02 42.97 -0.32
CA VAL A 107 -62.60 43.93 -1.37
C VAL A 107 -61.86 45.13 -0.78
N PHE A 108 -62.27 45.61 0.40
CA PHE A 108 -61.55 46.66 1.13
C PHE A 108 -60.14 46.23 1.58
N LEU A 109 -59.94 44.98 2.01
CA LEU A 109 -58.60 44.46 2.31
C LEU A 109 -57.71 44.42 1.05
N SER A 110 -58.24 44.01 -0.10
CA SER A 110 -57.50 44.05 -1.37
C SER A 110 -57.25 45.49 -1.87
N ILE A 111 -58.09 46.47 -1.54
CA ILE A 111 -57.83 47.90 -1.81
C ILE A 111 -56.69 48.42 -0.92
N LEU A 112 -56.65 48.05 0.36
CA LEU A 112 -55.52 48.38 1.26
C LEU A 112 -54.21 47.79 0.72
N GLN A 113 -54.23 46.52 0.29
CA GLN A 113 -53.08 45.84 -0.33
C GLN A 113 -52.48 46.60 -1.50
N VAL A 114 -53.31 47.00 -2.48
CA VAL A 114 -52.85 47.70 -3.70
C VAL A 114 -52.12 49.00 -3.38
N ASN A 115 -52.38 49.59 -2.20
CA ASN A 115 -51.77 50.82 -1.72
C ASN A 115 -50.67 50.60 -0.66
N GLY A 116 -50.25 49.36 -0.39
CA GLY A 116 -49.17 49.05 0.57
C GLY A 116 -49.57 49.12 2.05
N PHE A 117 -50.87 49.06 2.34
CA PHE A 117 -51.42 49.03 3.70
C PHE A 117 -52.01 47.65 4.04
N ALA A 118 -52.10 47.35 5.33
CA ALA A 118 -52.76 46.14 5.82
C ALA A 118 -53.60 46.44 7.06
N ALA A 119 -54.69 45.68 7.20
CA ALA A 119 -55.54 45.69 8.38
C ALA A 119 -55.13 44.55 9.33
N VAL A 120 -54.76 44.89 10.56
CA VAL A 120 -54.35 43.94 11.60
C VAL A 120 -55.38 43.97 12.74
N PRO A 121 -56.03 42.84 13.07
CA PRO A 121 -56.98 42.79 14.17
C PRO A 121 -56.26 42.88 15.52
N ALA A 122 -56.73 43.77 16.40
CA ALA A 122 -56.20 44.04 17.73
C ALA A 122 -57.33 44.02 18.76
N GLY A 123 -57.87 42.83 19.04
CA GLY A 123 -59.03 42.66 19.92
C GLY A 123 -60.30 43.24 19.28
N ALA A 124 -60.95 44.18 19.96
CA ALA A 124 -62.21 44.81 19.54
C ALA A 124 -62.04 45.93 18.48
N VAL A 125 -60.81 46.21 18.04
CA VAL A 125 -60.47 47.23 17.04
C VAL A 125 -59.51 46.66 15.99
N ILE A 126 -59.52 47.24 14.79
CA ILE A 126 -58.66 46.82 13.68
C ILE A 126 -57.70 47.97 13.34
N LYS A 127 -56.41 47.76 13.53
CA LYS A 127 -55.38 48.73 13.16
C LYS A 127 -55.17 48.70 11.65
N ILE A 128 -55.13 49.86 11.00
CA ILE A 128 -54.73 50.02 9.61
C ILE A 128 -53.35 50.68 9.61
N VAL A 129 -52.35 49.94 9.15
CA VAL A 129 -50.93 50.30 9.23
C VAL A 129 -50.23 50.04 7.88
N PRO A 130 -49.08 50.69 7.62
CA PRO A 130 -48.19 50.30 6.52
C PRO A 130 -47.80 48.82 6.61
N GLU A 131 -47.76 48.12 5.46
CA GLU A 131 -47.51 46.66 5.39
C GLU A 131 -46.19 46.24 6.06
N ILE A 132 -45.18 47.12 6.06
CA ILE A 132 -43.90 46.92 6.76
C ILE A 132 -44.10 46.66 8.27
N ASN A 133 -44.98 47.44 8.91
CA ASN A 133 -45.31 47.37 10.34
C ASN A 133 -46.32 46.26 10.65
N ALA A 134 -47.19 45.91 9.69
CA ALA A 134 -48.20 44.87 9.88
C ALA A 134 -47.60 43.51 10.28
N ARG A 135 -46.34 43.26 9.90
CA ARG A 135 -45.60 42.02 10.15
C ARG A 135 -45.14 41.85 11.61
N SER A 136 -44.99 42.93 12.38
CA SER A 136 -44.71 42.83 13.83
C SER A 136 -45.99 42.66 14.66
N ASP A 137 -47.09 43.26 14.21
CA ASP A 137 -48.36 43.25 14.92
C ASP A 137 -49.25 42.04 14.55
N ALA A 138 -48.91 41.31 13.48
CA ALA A 138 -49.63 40.15 12.97
C ALA A 138 -49.78 39.04 14.01
N GLN A 139 -51.02 38.79 14.43
CA GLN A 139 -51.33 37.81 15.46
C GLN A 139 -51.02 36.36 15.00
N PRO A 140 -50.56 35.49 15.91
CA PRO A 140 -50.42 34.06 15.64
C PRO A 140 -51.80 33.42 15.48
N VAL A 141 -51.99 32.70 14.38
CA VAL A 141 -53.19 31.90 14.10
C VAL A 141 -53.03 30.53 14.73
N ASN A 142 -53.96 30.19 15.63
CA ASN A 142 -54.08 28.83 16.15
C ASN A 142 -54.58 27.89 15.03
N PRO A 143 -54.04 26.66 14.92
CA PRO A 143 -54.40 25.73 13.85
C PRO A 143 -55.90 25.37 13.93
N GLY A 144 -56.67 25.86 12.95
CA GLY A 144 -58.12 25.63 12.84
C GLY A 144 -58.97 26.89 12.71
N SER A 145 -58.44 28.10 12.93
CA SER A 145 -59.21 29.32 12.67
C SER A 145 -59.13 29.73 11.19
N SER A 146 -60.29 29.87 10.55
CA SER A 146 -60.40 30.30 9.14
C SER A 146 -60.12 31.80 8.99
N ALA A 147 -58.84 32.17 8.94
CA ALA A 147 -58.44 33.44 8.34
C ALA A 147 -58.69 33.38 6.83
N VAL A 148 -59.39 34.38 6.26
CA VAL A 148 -59.82 34.38 4.86
C VAL A 148 -59.30 35.62 4.14
N GLY A 149 -58.90 35.44 2.87
CA GLY A 149 -58.50 36.54 2.00
C GLY A 149 -57.17 37.20 2.37
N ASP A 150 -57.16 38.52 2.38
CA ASP A 150 -55.98 39.39 2.46
C ASP A 150 -55.58 39.81 3.90
N GLN A 151 -56.15 39.18 4.92
CA GLN A 151 -55.76 39.40 6.31
C GLN A 151 -54.33 38.91 6.58
N MET A 152 -53.51 39.75 7.22
CA MET A 152 -52.17 39.38 7.70
C MET A 152 -52.26 38.48 8.93
N VAL A 153 -51.59 37.33 8.88
CA VAL A 153 -51.55 36.33 9.96
C VAL A 153 -50.19 35.65 10.03
N THR A 154 -49.84 35.12 11.21
CA THR A 154 -48.64 34.30 11.41
C THR A 154 -49.03 32.85 11.68
N GLU A 155 -48.55 31.89 10.89
CA GLU A 155 -48.87 30.46 11.03
C GLU A 155 -47.60 29.60 11.13
N VAL A 156 -47.64 28.53 11.93
CA VAL A 156 -46.49 27.64 12.18
C VAL A 156 -46.72 26.27 11.52
N VAL A 157 -46.06 26.03 10.39
CA VAL A 157 -46.15 24.78 9.64
C VAL A 157 -45.04 23.84 10.07
N HIS A 158 -45.40 22.64 10.53
CA HIS A 158 -44.46 21.59 10.94
C HIS A 158 -44.27 20.59 9.80
N LEU A 159 -43.01 20.25 9.47
CA LEU A 159 -42.66 19.35 8.37
C LEU A 159 -42.19 17.99 8.90
N ARG A 160 -42.58 16.89 8.23
CA ARG A 160 -42.43 15.51 8.74
C ARG A 160 -41.28 14.73 8.10
N TYR A 161 -41.01 14.96 6.81
CA TYR A 161 -40.08 14.15 6.01
C TYR A 161 -38.97 15.00 5.37
N VAL A 162 -39.25 16.27 5.06
CA VAL A 162 -38.29 17.20 4.44
C VAL A 162 -37.78 18.20 5.48
N PRO A 163 -36.45 18.41 5.58
CA PRO A 163 -35.88 19.46 6.42
C PRO A 163 -36.32 20.87 5.99
N ALA A 164 -36.65 21.73 6.94
CA ALA A 164 -37.15 23.08 6.70
C ALA A 164 -36.08 24.05 6.15
N ALA A 165 -34.80 23.88 6.54
CA ALA A 165 -33.74 24.83 6.17
C ALA A 165 -33.43 24.88 4.65
N PRO A 166 -33.31 23.76 3.90
CA PRO A 166 -33.20 23.80 2.44
C PRO A 166 -34.40 24.43 1.74
N LEU A 167 -35.62 24.28 2.29
CA LEU A 167 -36.83 24.81 1.69
C LEU A 167 -36.90 26.35 1.76
N LEU A 168 -36.30 26.98 2.76
CA LEU A 168 -36.24 28.45 2.89
C LEU A 168 -35.74 29.14 1.61
N THR A 169 -34.71 28.58 0.98
CA THR A 169 -34.12 29.12 -0.27
C THR A 169 -35.08 29.00 -1.46
N VAL A 170 -35.84 27.90 -1.54
CA VAL A 170 -36.82 27.66 -2.62
C VAL A 170 -38.06 28.52 -2.43
N LEU A 171 -38.60 28.59 -1.22
CA LEU A 171 -39.81 29.35 -0.90
C LEU A 171 -39.59 30.86 -1.07
N ARG A 172 -38.39 31.39 -0.76
CA ARG A 172 -38.01 32.78 -1.02
C ARG A 172 -38.07 33.21 -2.49
N GLN A 173 -38.06 32.27 -3.45
CA GLN A 173 -38.26 32.60 -4.87
C GLN A 173 -39.74 32.66 -5.29
N ILE A 174 -40.66 32.17 -4.45
CA ILE A 174 -42.09 32.01 -4.77
C ILE A 174 -42.97 33.01 -3.99
N MET A 175 -42.46 33.52 -2.85
CA MET A 175 -43.12 34.52 -2.01
C MET A 175 -42.84 35.97 -2.48
N PRO A 176 -43.72 36.94 -2.15
CA PRO A 176 -43.42 38.36 -2.32
C PRO A 176 -42.32 38.83 -1.35
N GLN A 177 -41.59 39.87 -1.71
CA GLN A 177 -40.47 40.42 -0.92
C GLN A 177 -40.90 40.97 0.46
N GLN A 178 -42.19 41.25 0.67
CA GLN A 178 -42.72 41.68 1.96
C GLN A 178 -42.88 40.54 2.97
N ALA A 179 -43.10 39.29 2.53
CA ALA A 179 -43.42 38.16 3.41
C ALA A 179 -42.26 37.83 4.35
N ALA A 180 -42.55 37.60 5.64
CA ALA A 180 -41.55 37.16 6.60
C ALA A 180 -41.60 35.63 6.75
N LEU A 181 -40.43 34.99 6.67
CA LEU A 181 -40.27 33.54 6.74
C LEU A 181 -39.08 33.16 7.60
N SER A 182 -39.36 32.48 8.70
CA SER A 182 -38.38 32.02 9.69
C SER A 182 -38.40 30.50 9.79
N VAL A 183 -37.22 29.87 9.83
CA VAL A 183 -37.07 28.43 10.06
C VAL A 183 -36.56 28.21 11.48
N TYR A 184 -37.15 27.24 12.18
CA TYR A 184 -36.65 26.68 13.42
C TYR A 184 -36.17 25.26 13.11
N PRO A 185 -34.85 25.04 12.91
CA PRO A 185 -34.32 23.74 12.49
C PRO A 185 -34.63 22.63 13.49
N ASP A 186 -34.48 22.92 14.79
CA ASP A 186 -34.55 21.94 15.88
C ASP A 186 -35.94 21.30 16.03
N SER A 187 -37.00 22.05 15.71
CA SER A 187 -38.39 21.56 15.70
C SER A 187 -38.89 21.20 14.29
N ASN A 188 -38.03 21.32 13.27
CA ASN A 188 -38.36 21.27 11.85
C ASN A 188 -39.59 22.12 11.45
N SER A 189 -39.74 23.28 12.07
CA SER A 189 -40.89 24.18 11.90
C SER A 189 -40.57 25.37 11.02
N LEU A 190 -41.57 25.80 10.25
CA LEU A 190 -41.56 26.95 9.36
C LEU A 190 -42.60 27.95 9.83
N VAL A 191 -42.17 29.12 10.30
CA VAL A 191 -43.06 30.22 10.72
C VAL A 191 -43.22 31.18 9.55
N ILE A 192 -44.45 31.32 9.06
CA ILE A 192 -44.82 32.12 7.89
C ILE A 192 -45.70 33.29 8.35
N THR A 193 -45.29 34.53 8.07
CA THR A 193 -46.10 35.73 8.31
C THR A 193 -46.36 36.43 6.98
N ASP A 194 -47.60 36.28 6.50
CA ASP A 194 -48.09 36.77 5.20
C ASP A 194 -49.65 36.78 5.22
N ARG A 195 -50.26 36.99 4.06
CA ARG A 195 -51.71 36.92 3.83
C ARG A 195 -52.21 35.48 3.94
N ALA A 196 -53.35 35.29 4.60
CA ALA A 196 -54.00 33.98 4.74
C ALA A 196 -54.13 33.23 3.41
N GLY A 197 -54.55 33.92 2.33
CA GLY A 197 -54.67 33.34 0.99
C GLY A 197 -53.35 32.83 0.38
N ASN A 198 -52.20 33.45 0.67
CA ASN A 198 -50.90 32.95 0.22
C ASN A 198 -50.37 31.82 1.12
N ILE A 199 -50.64 31.88 2.43
CA ILE A 199 -50.28 30.81 3.36
C ILE A 199 -51.04 29.52 3.01
N ASP A 200 -52.31 29.59 2.64
CA ASP A 200 -53.08 28.45 2.15
C ASP A 200 -52.54 27.87 0.83
N ARG A 201 -52.00 28.72 -0.06
CA ARG A 201 -51.30 28.29 -1.27
C ARG A 201 -49.98 27.60 -0.92
N LEU A 202 -49.19 28.16 0.00
CA LEU A 202 -47.94 27.59 0.49
C LEU A 202 -48.17 26.24 1.18
N LYS A 203 -49.17 26.10 2.05
CA LYS A 203 -49.53 24.81 2.69
C LYS A 203 -49.88 23.72 1.68
N LYS A 204 -50.59 24.06 0.59
CA LYS A 204 -50.90 23.13 -0.53
C LYS A 204 -49.67 22.74 -1.36
N ILE A 205 -48.64 23.58 -1.41
CA ILE A 205 -47.34 23.25 -2.03
C ILE A 205 -46.51 22.38 -1.08
N LEU A 206 -46.39 22.77 0.18
CA LEU A 206 -45.66 22.03 1.22
C LEU A 206 -46.19 20.61 1.38
N ALA A 207 -47.52 20.41 1.42
CA ALA A 207 -48.13 19.08 1.48
C ALA A 207 -47.84 18.18 0.26
N LYS A 208 -47.38 18.74 -0.88
CA LYS A 208 -46.93 17.98 -2.05
C LYS A 208 -45.41 17.74 -2.07
N VAL A 209 -44.64 18.54 -1.33
CA VAL A 209 -43.17 18.41 -1.22
C VAL A 209 -42.78 17.54 -0.03
N ASP A 210 -43.46 17.70 1.11
CA ASP A 210 -43.33 16.90 2.33
C ASP A 210 -44.05 15.55 2.20
N GLN A 211 -43.69 14.79 1.17
CA GLN A 211 -44.09 13.40 0.99
C GLN A 211 -43.05 12.46 1.61
N PRO A 212 -43.44 11.27 2.08
CA PRO A 212 -42.51 10.30 2.63
C PRO A 212 -41.42 9.96 1.62
N ALA A 213 -40.16 10.19 2.01
CA ALA A 213 -39.00 9.74 1.27
C ALA A 213 -38.86 8.22 1.42
N VAL A 214 -39.62 7.45 0.62
CA VAL A 214 -39.60 5.99 0.60
C VAL A 214 -38.25 5.49 0.06
N GLY A 215 -37.27 5.43 0.96
CA GLY A 215 -35.96 4.83 0.75
C GLY A 215 -35.98 3.36 1.12
N ASP A 216 -36.77 2.56 0.40
CA ASP A 216 -36.83 1.11 0.63
C ASP A 216 -35.42 0.51 0.59
N VAL A 217 -35.16 -0.44 1.50
CA VAL A 217 -33.95 -1.26 1.48
C VAL A 217 -34.23 -2.51 0.65
N GLU A 218 -33.47 -2.69 -0.42
CA GLU A 218 -33.48 -3.89 -1.25
C GLU A 218 -32.29 -4.79 -0.88
N ILE A 219 -32.51 -6.11 -0.84
CA ILE A 219 -31.50 -7.11 -0.47
C ILE A 219 -31.17 -7.95 -1.70
N ILE A 220 -29.96 -7.80 -2.25
CA ILE A 220 -29.50 -8.51 -3.44
C ILE A 220 -28.44 -9.55 -3.02
N ARG A 221 -28.78 -10.85 -3.10
CA ARG A 221 -27.84 -11.95 -2.80
C ARG A 221 -26.93 -12.22 -4.00
N LEU A 222 -25.62 -12.38 -3.75
CA LEU A 222 -24.60 -12.67 -4.75
C LEU A 222 -24.24 -14.16 -4.78
N LYS A 223 -23.90 -14.69 -5.96
CA LYS A 223 -23.61 -16.11 -6.19
C LYS A 223 -22.13 -16.42 -6.44
N ARG A 224 -21.34 -15.42 -6.86
CA ARG A 224 -19.95 -15.57 -7.32
C ARG A 224 -19.03 -14.54 -6.67
N ALA A 225 -19.47 -13.29 -6.56
CA ALA A 225 -18.72 -12.20 -5.95
C ALA A 225 -19.00 -12.11 -4.44
N SER A 226 -18.02 -11.60 -3.69
CA SER A 226 -18.10 -11.28 -2.27
C SER A 226 -18.79 -9.93 -2.05
N ALA A 227 -19.78 -9.88 -1.16
CA ALA A 227 -20.59 -8.68 -0.92
C ALA A 227 -19.75 -7.46 -0.48
N ASP A 228 -18.72 -7.65 0.35
CA ASP A 228 -17.82 -6.57 0.75
C ASP A 228 -16.97 -6.04 -0.42
N SER A 229 -16.51 -6.92 -1.33
CA SER A 229 -15.74 -6.52 -2.51
C SER A 229 -16.60 -5.79 -3.55
N VAL A 230 -17.88 -6.16 -3.66
CA VAL A 230 -18.86 -5.39 -4.45
C VAL A 230 -19.16 -4.05 -3.77
N VAL A 231 -19.41 -4.02 -2.46
CA VAL A 231 -19.73 -2.77 -1.75
C VAL A 231 -18.54 -1.79 -1.70
N SER A 232 -17.30 -2.27 -1.60
CA SER A 232 -16.10 -1.42 -1.66
C SER A 232 -15.85 -0.88 -3.07
N THR A 233 -16.03 -1.68 -4.13
CA THR A 233 -15.94 -1.17 -5.52
C THR A 233 -17.06 -0.18 -5.85
N LEU A 234 -18.29 -0.43 -5.39
CA LEU A 234 -19.39 0.54 -5.52
C LEU A 234 -19.13 1.83 -4.71
N LYS A 235 -18.57 1.73 -3.50
CA LYS A 235 -18.14 2.91 -2.72
C LYS A 235 -17.01 3.68 -3.40
N ALA A 236 -16.08 3.02 -4.08
CA ALA A 236 -15.06 3.69 -4.88
C ALA A 236 -15.65 4.42 -6.09
N LEU A 237 -16.60 3.80 -6.80
CA LEU A 237 -17.25 4.38 -7.99
C LEU A 237 -18.21 5.55 -7.67
N PHE A 238 -18.92 5.52 -6.54
CA PHE A 238 -19.96 6.50 -6.22
C PHE A 238 -19.63 7.42 -5.04
N GLY A 239 -18.83 6.98 -4.06
CA GLY A 239 -18.40 7.80 -2.92
C GLY A 239 -17.46 8.95 -3.32
N ALA A 240 -16.63 8.73 -4.35
CA ALA A 240 -15.74 9.74 -4.92
C ALA A 240 -16.45 11.01 -5.43
N SER A 241 -17.77 10.96 -5.63
CA SER A 241 -18.60 12.09 -6.08
C SER A 241 -19.54 12.65 -5.00
N GLY A 242 -19.42 12.21 -3.73
CA GLY A 242 -20.42 12.52 -2.70
C GLY A 242 -19.95 12.62 -1.24
N SER A 243 -18.71 12.21 -0.90
CA SER A 243 -18.23 12.27 0.48
C SER A 243 -17.05 13.23 0.69
N GLY A 244 -17.35 14.44 1.19
CA GLY A 244 -16.42 15.11 2.10
C GLY A 244 -16.25 14.23 3.35
N ALA A 245 -15.04 14.19 3.93
CA ALA A 245 -14.66 13.15 4.88
C ALA A 245 -15.51 13.14 6.17
N THR A 246 -16.32 12.09 6.34
CA THR A 246 -17.01 11.78 7.60
C THR A 246 -16.16 10.84 8.45
N THR A 247 -15.20 11.41 9.17
CA THR A 247 -14.52 10.72 10.27
C THR A 247 -15.57 10.25 11.30
N PRO A 248 -15.60 8.97 11.70
CA PRO A 248 -16.60 8.48 12.66
C PRO A 248 -16.36 9.12 14.04
N GLY A 249 -17.21 10.07 14.43
CA GLY A 249 -17.16 10.72 15.76
C GLY A 249 -17.48 12.22 15.79
N ALA A 250 -17.57 12.91 14.64
CA ALA A 250 -17.92 14.33 14.58
C ALA A 250 -19.37 14.55 14.11
N ALA A 251 -20.05 15.58 14.65
CA ALA A 251 -21.42 15.93 14.30
C ALA A 251 -21.55 16.41 12.84
N PRO A 252 -22.68 16.16 12.15
CA PRO A 252 -22.85 16.49 10.74
C PRO A 252 -22.97 18.01 10.52
N ALA A 253 -21.90 18.64 10.03
CA ALA A 253 -21.91 20.04 9.62
C ALA A 253 -22.79 20.23 8.37
N ALA A 254 -23.97 20.83 8.54
CA ALA A 254 -24.90 21.12 7.44
C ALA A 254 -24.36 22.29 6.58
N GLY A 255 -23.99 22.01 5.33
CA GLY A 255 -23.34 23.02 4.47
C GLY A 255 -23.12 22.62 3.00
N GLY A 256 -23.97 21.76 2.42
CA GLY A 256 -23.86 21.36 1.01
C GLY A 256 -25.20 20.90 0.42
N ASN A 257 -25.50 21.32 -0.82
CA ASN A 257 -26.83 21.18 -1.45
C ASN A 257 -27.09 19.75 -2.00
N ASN A 258 -27.10 18.76 -1.10
CA ASN A 258 -27.23 17.35 -1.43
C ASN A 258 -28.69 16.92 -1.69
N PHE A 259 -29.30 17.47 -2.74
CA PHE A 259 -30.50 16.87 -3.37
C PHE A 259 -30.16 15.61 -4.16
N SER A 260 -28.88 15.38 -4.47
CA SER A 260 -28.39 14.09 -4.93
C SER A 260 -28.46 13.07 -3.79
N ARG A 261 -29.53 12.27 -3.77
CA ARG A 261 -29.67 11.12 -2.86
C ARG A 261 -28.71 10.02 -3.28
N VAL A 262 -27.45 10.12 -2.85
CA VAL A 262 -26.46 9.06 -3.06
C VAL A 262 -27.00 7.77 -2.39
N PRO A 263 -27.22 6.68 -3.15
CA PRO A 263 -27.72 5.44 -2.58
C PRO A 263 -26.71 4.87 -1.59
N VAL A 264 -27.18 4.37 -0.45
CA VAL A 264 -26.30 3.85 0.61
C VAL A 264 -26.14 2.35 0.43
N PHE A 265 -24.88 1.90 0.50
CA PHE A 265 -24.48 0.50 0.30
C PHE A 265 -23.89 -0.10 1.59
N ALA A 266 -24.46 -1.21 2.04
CA ALA A 266 -23.89 -2.06 3.09
C ALA A 266 -23.83 -3.52 2.62
N ALA A 267 -22.92 -4.30 3.20
CA ALA A 267 -22.81 -5.74 2.96
C ALA A 267 -23.29 -6.52 4.19
N ASP A 268 -24.05 -7.59 3.97
CA ASP A 268 -24.22 -8.69 4.93
C ASP A 268 -23.34 -9.84 4.42
N ASP A 269 -22.18 -10.02 5.05
CA ASP A 269 -21.19 -11.04 4.71
C ASP A 269 -21.73 -12.46 4.96
N ARG A 270 -22.41 -12.65 6.09
CA ARG A 270 -23.06 -13.89 6.52
C ARG A 270 -24.14 -14.39 5.56
N THR A 271 -24.80 -13.53 4.79
CA THR A 271 -25.70 -13.95 3.68
C THR A 271 -25.15 -13.71 2.28
N ASN A 272 -23.91 -13.23 2.17
CA ASN A 272 -23.29 -12.73 0.95
C ASN A 272 -24.24 -11.85 0.13
N SER A 273 -24.83 -10.83 0.77
CA SER A 273 -25.80 -9.94 0.14
C SER A 273 -25.47 -8.46 0.29
N VAL A 274 -25.86 -7.70 -0.74
CA VAL A 274 -25.72 -6.24 -0.78
C VAL A 274 -27.06 -5.64 -0.36
N LEU A 275 -27.03 -4.85 0.71
CA LEU A 275 -28.11 -4.00 1.16
C LEU A 275 -28.02 -2.67 0.42
N LEU A 276 -29.10 -2.31 -0.27
CA LEU A 276 -29.16 -1.19 -1.20
C LEU A 276 -30.36 -0.31 -0.86
N SER A 277 -30.13 0.89 -0.32
CA SER A 277 -31.19 1.87 -0.09
C SER A 277 -31.11 3.02 -1.10
N GLY A 278 -32.28 3.48 -1.56
CA GLY A 278 -32.38 4.56 -2.54
C GLY A 278 -33.74 4.58 -3.24
N ASP A 279 -33.93 5.58 -4.11
CA ASP A 279 -35.10 5.64 -4.97
C ASP A 279 -35.14 4.47 -5.96
N ALA A 280 -36.33 4.13 -6.48
CA ALA A 280 -36.52 2.98 -7.34
C ALA A 280 -35.71 3.02 -8.66
N VAL A 281 -35.39 4.21 -9.18
CA VAL A 281 -34.62 4.36 -10.43
C VAL A 281 -33.13 4.11 -10.17
N SER A 282 -32.59 4.66 -9.08
CA SER A 282 -31.24 4.35 -8.61
C SER A 282 -31.10 2.87 -8.26
N ARG A 283 -32.07 2.28 -7.55
CA ARG A 283 -32.06 0.84 -7.23
C ARG A 283 -32.03 -0.04 -8.49
N ALA A 284 -32.84 0.26 -9.50
CA ALA A 284 -32.84 -0.48 -10.76
C ALA A 284 -31.48 -0.42 -11.50
N LYS A 285 -30.84 0.75 -11.55
CA LYS A 285 -29.49 0.93 -12.12
C LYS A 285 -28.44 0.14 -11.34
N MET A 286 -28.45 0.26 -10.02
CA MET A 286 -27.51 -0.43 -9.14
C MET A 286 -27.65 -1.95 -9.22
N ARG A 287 -28.87 -2.48 -9.32
CA ARG A 287 -29.12 -3.92 -9.54
C ARG A 287 -28.46 -4.43 -10.82
N ALA A 288 -28.52 -3.67 -11.91
CA ALA A 288 -27.86 -4.03 -13.18
C ALA A 288 -26.32 -4.04 -13.05
N ILE A 289 -25.74 -3.06 -12.35
CA ILE A 289 -24.29 -3.02 -12.08
C ILE A 289 -23.88 -4.22 -11.21
N ILE A 290 -24.61 -4.50 -10.13
CA ILE A 290 -24.33 -5.63 -9.22
C ILE A 290 -24.40 -6.97 -9.95
N LEU A 291 -25.38 -7.18 -10.84
CA LEU A 291 -25.48 -8.39 -11.66
C LEU A 291 -24.31 -8.54 -12.66
N ASN A 292 -23.74 -7.43 -13.13
CA ASN A 292 -22.54 -7.45 -13.98
C ASN A 292 -21.25 -7.71 -13.19
N LEU A 293 -21.22 -7.33 -11.90
CA LEU A 293 -20.11 -7.64 -10.99
C LEU A 293 -20.15 -9.08 -10.46
N ASP A 294 -21.32 -9.72 -10.36
CA ASP A 294 -21.49 -11.12 -9.94
C ASP A 294 -21.19 -12.16 -11.05
N MET A 295 -20.45 -11.74 -12.09
CA MET A 295 -19.98 -12.64 -13.15
C MET A 295 -18.82 -13.54 -12.68
N PRO A 296 -18.72 -14.78 -13.22
CA PRO A 296 -17.64 -15.70 -12.87
C PRO A 296 -16.29 -15.20 -13.37
N GLN A 297 -15.39 -14.86 -12.44
CA GLN A 297 -14.00 -14.54 -12.76
C GLN A 297 -13.31 -15.78 -13.35
N THR A 298 -12.75 -15.67 -14.56
CA THR A 298 -12.04 -16.76 -15.25
C THR A 298 -10.64 -17.02 -14.70
N ASN A 299 -10.03 -16.04 -14.02
CA ASN A 299 -8.73 -16.19 -13.35
C ASN A 299 -8.88 -16.96 -12.03
N TYR A 300 -9.01 -18.28 -12.11
CA TYR A 300 -8.89 -19.17 -10.96
C TYR A 300 -7.45 -19.14 -10.42
N GLY A 301 -7.28 -18.51 -9.26
CA GLY A 301 -6.03 -18.53 -8.52
C GLY A 301 -5.06 -17.43 -8.93
N ASN A 302 -4.85 -16.50 -8.00
CA ASN A 302 -3.62 -15.70 -7.90
C ASN A 302 -2.41 -16.59 -7.51
N THR A 303 -2.58 -17.92 -7.43
CA THR A 303 -1.62 -18.90 -6.92
C THR A 303 -1.45 -20.03 -7.94
N ARG A 304 -0.20 -20.33 -8.32
CA ARG A 304 0.17 -21.46 -9.20
C ARG A 304 1.27 -22.29 -8.55
N VAL A 305 1.34 -23.57 -8.93
CA VAL A 305 2.36 -24.52 -8.45
C VAL A 305 3.23 -24.95 -9.62
N PHE A 306 4.51 -24.58 -9.58
CA PHE A 306 5.52 -24.97 -10.56
C PHE A 306 6.35 -26.13 -10.01
N ARG A 307 6.48 -27.23 -10.75
CA ARG A 307 7.35 -28.37 -10.39
C ARG A 307 8.66 -28.25 -11.15
N LEU A 308 9.79 -28.24 -10.43
CA LEU A 308 11.12 -28.04 -11.00
C LEU A 308 11.74 -29.39 -11.41
N LYS A 309 12.49 -29.39 -12.51
CA LYS A 309 13.07 -30.59 -13.14
C LYS A 309 14.55 -30.78 -12.81
N TYR A 310 15.28 -29.68 -12.58
CA TYR A 310 16.74 -29.68 -12.39
C TYR A 310 17.19 -28.76 -11.24
N ALA A 311 16.48 -27.68 -10.97
CA ALA A 311 16.75 -26.77 -9.86
C ALA A 311 16.05 -27.22 -8.56
N ASN A 312 16.63 -26.88 -7.41
CA ASN A 312 15.99 -27.10 -6.10
C ASN A 312 15.04 -25.94 -5.77
N ALA A 313 13.85 -26.25 -5.25
CA ALA A 313 12.88 -25.23 -4.87
C ALA A 313 13.39 -24.29 -3.77
N GLU A 314 14.10 -24.81 -2.76
CA GLU A 314 14.63 -24.02 -1.64
C GLU A 314 15.64 -22.96 -2.11
N ASP A 315 16.56 -23.32 -3.00
CA ASP A 315 17.56 -22.41 -3.56
C ASP A 315 16.91 -21.29 -4.40
N LEU A 316 15.92 -21.64 -5.23
CA LEU A 316 15.23 -20.67 -6.09
C LEU A 316 14.38 -19.65 -5.33
N VAL A 317 13.85 -19.98 -4.14
CA VAL A 317 13.06 -19.03 -3.33
C VAL A 317 13.88 -17.78 -2.97
N GLY A 318 15.16 -17.94 -2.65
CA GLY A 318 16.05 -16.81 -2.36
C GLY A 318 16.27 -15.91 -3.57
N VAL A 319 16.59 -16.51 -4.72
CA VAL A 319 16.85 -15.81 -5.99
C VAL A 319 15.61 -15.06 -6.48
N LEU A 320 14.45 -15.73 -6.51
CA LEU A 320 13.20 -15.14 -7.01
C LEU A 320 12.67 -14.01 -6.11
N LYS A 321 12.83 -14.12 -4.78
CA LYS A 321 12.51 -13.02 -3.86
C LYS A 321 13.42 -11.82 -4.11
N GLY A 322 14.73 -12.03 -4.23
CA GLY A 322 15.68 -10.96 -4.56
C GLY A 322 15.34 -10.25 -5.87
N PHE A 323 15.02 -11.02 -6.93
CA PHE A 323 14.72 -10.47 -8.26
C PHE A 323 13.43 -9.63 -8.29
N VAL A 324 12.36 -10.03 -7.61
CA VAL A 324 11.09 -9.27 -7.67
C VAL A 324 11.00 -8.18 -6.60
N SER A 325 11.61 -8.33 -5.42
CA SER A 325 11.66 -7.25 -4.43
C SER A 325 12.47 -6.04 -4.90
N THR A 326 13.57 -6.25 -5.63
CA THR A 326 14.37 -5.15 -6.21
C THR A 326 13.61 -4.36 -7.28
N ASN A 327 12.75 -5.02 -8.07
CA ASN A 327 11.84 -4.36 -9.01
C ASN A 327 10.61 -3.70 -8.34
N GLY A 328 10.45 -3.81 -7.02
CA GLY A 328 9.28 -3.30 -6.29
C GLY A 328 9.56 -2.34 -5.13
N ALA A 329 10.79 -2.28 -4.60
CA ALA A 329 11.11 -1.55 -3.36
C ALA A 329 12.53 -0.95 -3.34
N ALA A 330 12.73 0.19 -3.99
CA ALA A 330 13.92 1.03 -3.83
C ALA A 330 13.80 1.99 -2.62
N SER A 331 13.55 1.46 -1.43
CA SER A 331 13.29 2.29 -0.21
C SER A 331 13.56 1.58 1.13
N THR A 332 14.69 0.90 1.30
CA THR A 332 15.14 0.44 2.63
C THR A 332 15.80 1.58 3.42
N GLY A 333 15.01 2.29 4.23
CA GLY A 333 15.42 3.50 4.96
C GLY A 333 14.90 3.60 6.42
N ALA A 334 14.84 2.47 7.13
CA ALA A 334 14.74 2.35 8.59
C ALA A 334 13.77 3.27 9.38
N THR A 335 12.47 2.98 9.34
CA THR A 335 11.57 3.14 10.51
C THR A 335 10.45 2.09 10.50
N ALA A 336 10.43 1.19 11.49
CA ALA A 336 9.48 0.09 11.55
C ALA A 336 8.24 0.42 12.42
N ALA A 337 7.33 1.26 11.92
CA ALA A 337 5.94 1.30 12.38
C ALA A 337 5.01 2.06 11.40
N LYS A 338 3.81 1.49 11.16
CA LYS A 338 2.61 2.22 10.69
C LYS A 338 2.69 2.94 9.32
N GLU A 339 2.96 2.23 8.23
CA GLU A 339 2.57 2.71 6.89
C GLU A 339 2.17 1.59 5.90
N ALA A 340 1.18 0.79 6.29
CA ALA A 340 0.61 -0.29 5.47
C ALA A 340 -0.48 0.19 4.47
N THR A 341 -0.31 1.38 3.87
CA THR A 341 -1.33 2.01 3.01
C THR A 341 -0.75 2.73 1.80
N THR A 342 -0.21 1.98 0.83
CA THR A 342 -0.13 2.39 -0.59
C THR A 342 0.07 1.14 -1.47
N ASN A 343 -0.62 1.07 -2.62
CA ASN A 343 -0.54 0.00 -3.64
C ASN A 343 -0.63 -1.47 -3.15
N PRO A 344 -1.85 -2.00 -2.87
CA PRO A 344 -2.05 -3.41 -2.53
C PRO A 344 -1.65 -4.40 -3.64
N ASP A 345 -1.59 -3.96 -4.90
CA ASP A 345 -1.18 -4.79 -6.04
C ASP A 345 0.30 -5.19 -6.00
N ASN A 346 1.16 -4.36 -5.38
CA ASN A 346 2.61 -4.56 -5.41
C ASN A 346 3.13 -5.42 -4.24
N THR A 347 2.43 -5.45 -3.11
CA THR A 347 2.80 -6.26 -1.93
C THR A 347 2.46 -7.74 -2.06
N ARG A 348 1.47 -8.14 -2.88
CA ARG A 348 1.00 -9.54 -2.95
C ARG A 348 1.78 -10.45 -3.92
N LEU A 349 3.11 -10.51 -3.74
CA LEU A 349 3.94 -11.63 -4.19
C LEU A 349 4.40 -12.44 -2.97
N GLU A 350 4.03 -13.70 -2.93
CA GLU A 350 4.47 -14.68 -1.95
C GLU A 350 5.00 -15.91 -2.69
N ILE A 351 6.18 -16.40 -2.29
CA ILE A 351 6.81 -17.59 -2.87
C ILE A 351 7.25 -18.51 -1.73
N ALA A 352 6.73 -19.74 -1.76
CA ALA A 352 7.08 -20.82 -0.85
C ALA A 352 7.61 -22.02 -1.65
N ALA A 353 8.57 -22.74 -1.06
CA ALA A 353 9.07 -24.01 -1.59
C ALA A 353 8.44 -25.18 -0.84
N ASP A 354 7.99 -26.19 -1.58
CA ASP A 354 7.73 -27.53 -1.08
C ASP A 354 8.93 -28.41 -1.41
N LYS A 355 9.69 -28.76 -0.36
CA LYS A 355 10.86 -29.65 -0.43
C LYS A 355 10.49 -31.07 -0.84
N SER A 356 9.28 -31.54 -0.50
CA SER A 356 8.84 -32.92 -0.73
C SER A 356 8.44 -33.19 -2.19
N LEU A 357 7.92 -32.18 -2.88
CA LEU A 357 7.52 -32.25 -4.29
C LEU A 357 8.47 -31.53 -5.26
N ASN A 358 9.58 -30.98 -4.74
CA ASN A 358 10.48 -30.04 -5.44
C ASN A 358 9.72 -28.97 -6.23
N ALA A 359 8.80 -28.27 -5.55
CA ALA A 359 7.85 -27.38 -6.18
C ALA A 359 7.88 -25.97 -5.57
N LEU A 360 7.65 -24.97 -6.41
CA LEU A 360 7.43 -23.58 -6.01
C LEU A 360 5.93 -23.28 -6.04
N VAL A 361 5.37 -22.94 -4.88
CA VAL A 361 4.04 -22.35 -4.76
C VAL A 361 4.20 -20.83 -4.84
N VAL A 362 3.77 -20.25 -5.96
CA VAL A 362 3.86 -18.83 -6.24
C VAL A 362 2.46 -18.23 -6.15
N THR A 363 2.27 -17.27 -5.25
CA THR A 363 1.07 -16.42 -5.19
C THR A 363 1.44 -15.03 -5.68
N ALA A 364 1.04 -14.65 -6.89
CA ALA A 364 1.41 -13.40 -7.56
C ALA A 364 0.24 -12.84 -8.40
N SER A 365 0.17 -11.50 -8.53
CA SER A 365 -0.75 -10.87 -9.48
C SER A 365 -0.49 -11.35 -10.93
N PRO A 366 -1.49 -11.41 -11.82
CA PRO A 366 -1.37 -12.11 -13.11
C PRO A 366 -0.20 -11.66 -14.00
N SER A 367 0.13 -10.36 -13.99
CA SER A 367 1.30 -9.81 -14.69
C SER A 367 2.62 -10.32 -14.10
N ARG A 368 2.77 -10.28 -12.77
CA ARG A 368 3.98 -10.79 -12.09
C ARG A 368 4.11 -12.30 -12.17
N MET A 369 3.00 -13.03 -12.28
CA MET A 369 3.00 -14.48 -12.51
C MET A 369 3.71 -14.84 -13.82
N GLN A 370 3.46 -14.10 -14.90
CA GLN A 370 4.13 -14.28 -16.21
C GLN A 370 5.64 -13.95 -16.12
N THR A 371 6.02 -12.96 -15.30
CA THR A 371 7.43 -12.65 -15.05
C THR A 371 8.12 -13.77 -14.26
N VAL A 372 7.50 -14.29 -13.21
CA VAL A 372 8.08 -15.39 -12.41
C VAL A 372 8.18 -16.68 -13.22
N GLU A 373 7.17 -16.99 -14.04
CA GLU A 373 7.17 -18.13 -14.97
C GLU A 373 8.35 -18.08 -15.95
N SER A 374 8.54 -16.96 -16.65
CA SER A 374 9.64 -16.83 -17.62
C SER A 374 11.04 -16.75 -16.99
N VAL A 375 11.18 -16.41 -15.71
CA VAL A 375 12.43 -16.55 -14.95
C VAL A 375 12.65 -17.99 -14.47
N ILE A 376 11.60 -18.71 -14.03
CA ILE A 376 11.71 -20.12 -13.66
C ILE A 376 12.18 -20.96 -14.87
N ASP A 377 11.61 -20.74 -16.06
CA ASP A 377 12.00 -21.46 -17.28
C ASP A 377 13.47 -21.21 -17.70
N GLN A 378 14.06 -20.08 -17.31
CA GLN A 378 15.48 -19.76 -17.56
C GLN A 378 16.43 -20.32 -16.49
N LEU A 379 15.94 -20.55 -15.27
CA LEU A 379 16.73 -21.08 -14.15
C LEU A 379 16.66 -22.61 -14.02
N ASP A 380 15.54 -23.24 -14.39
CA ASP A 380 15.34 -24.69 -14.35
C ASP A 380 15.98 -25.39 -15.57
N ILE A 381 17.30 -25.27 -15.70
CA ILE A 381 18.11 -25.84 -16.78
C ILE A 381 19.03 -26.96 -16.30
N ARG A 382 19.33 -27.93 -17.17
CA ARG A 382 20.22 -29.04 -16.86
C ARG A 382 21.68 -28.56 -16.72
N ARG A 383 22.19 -28.53 -15.49
CA ARG A 383 23.61 -28.28 -15.18
C ARG A 383 24.52 -29.31 -15.86
N LYS A 384 25.70 -28.86 -16.31
CA LYS A 384 26.76 -29.73 -16.85
C LYS A 384 27.49 -30.44 -15.71
N GLN A 385 28.12 -31.57 -16.02
CA GLN A 385 29.05 -32.27 -15.14
C GLN A 385 30.49 -32.02 -15.61
N VAL A 386 31.43 -32.01 -14.66
CA VAL A 386 32.87 -31.82 -14.92
C VAL A 386 33.62 -32.97 -14.25
N LEU A 387 34.45 -33.67 -15.03
CA LEU A 387 35.41 -34.63 -14.50
C LEU A 387 36.73 -33.88 -14.23
N VAL A 388 37.17 -33.88 -12.99
CA VAL A 388 38.46 -33.32 -12.58
C VAL A 388 39.42 -34.48 -12.32
N GLU A 389 40.48 -34.55 -13.10
CA GLU A 389 41.58 -35.50 -12.90
C GLU A 389 42.84 -34.76 -12.44
N ALA A 390 43.68 -35.42 -11.64
CA ALA A 390 44.99 -34.89 -11.30
C ALA A 390 46.04 -36.00 -11.34
N ILE A 391 47.22 -35.68 -11.86
CA ILE A 391 48.38 -36.59 -11.87
C ILE A 391 49.36 -36.13 -10.79
N ILE A 392 49.79 -37.06 -9.96
CA ILE A 392 50.81 -36.88 -8.93
C ILE A 392 51.94 -37.85 -9.26
N ALA A 393 53.17 -37.33 -9.38
CA ALA A 393 54.38 -38.14 -9.53
C ALA A 393 55.43 -37.72 -8.47
N GLU A 394 55.86 -38.66 -7.64
CA GLU A 394 56.98 -38.51 -6.70
C GLU A 394 58.10 -39.47 -7.17
N VAL A 395 59.25 -38.92 -7.57
CA VAL A 395 60.46 -39.70 -7.88
C VAL A 395 61.56 -39.22 -6.95
N SER A 396 62.16 -40.13 -6.19
CA SER A 396 63.23 -39.83 -5.23
C SER A 396 64.29 -40.91 -5.27
N ASN A 397 65.53 -40.53 -5.58
CA ASN A 397 66.68 -41.43 -5.66
C ASN A 397 67.77 -40.99 -4.67
N GLY A 398 68.20 -41.89 -3.80
CA GLY A 398 69.22 -41.64 -2.79
C GLY A 398 70.43 -42.57 -2.95
N VAL A 399 71.57 -42.02 -3.38
CA VAL A 399 72.83 -42.78 -3.48
C VAL A 399 73.73 -42.39 -2.31
N THR A 400 73.96 -43.32 -1.40
CA THR A 400 74.90 -43.16 -0.27
C THR A 400 76.19 -43.91 -0.56
N LYS A 401 77.33 -43.22 -0.50
CA LYS A 401 78.66 -43.86 -0.51
C LYS A 401 79.45 -43.35 0.70
N LYS A 402 79.95 -44.29 1.51
CA LYS A 402 80.88 -44.03 2.61
C LYS A 402 82.08 -44.94 2.43
N LEU A 403 83.28 -44.39 2.53
CA LEU A 403 84.55 -45.12 2.58
C LEU A 403 85.40 -44.47 3.66
N GLY A 404 85.97 -45.27 4.56
CA GLY A 404 86.81 -44.75 5.64
C GLY A 404 87.74 -45.80 6.19
N THR A 405 88.92 -45.37 6.61
CA THR A 405 89.92 -46.19 7.30
C THR A 405 90.09 -45.71 8.74
N GLN A 406 90.31 -46.64 9.66
CA GLN A 406 90.59 -46.40 11.07
C GLN A 406 91.71 -47.36 11.48
N PHE A 407 92.70 -46.87 12.23
CA PHE A 407 93.83 -47.68 12.68
C PHE A 407 94.07 -47.51 14.18
N LEU A 408 94.62 -48.55 14.79
CA LEU A 408 95.02 -48.61 16.20
C LEU A 408 96.39 -49.28 16.28
N VAL A 409 97.28 -48.76 17.13
CA VAL A 409 98.62 -49.32 17.37
C VAL A 409 98.90 -49.40 18.88
N GLY A 410 99.38 -50.56 19.34
CA GLY A 410 99.75 -50.83 20.74
C GLY A 410 101.22 -51.27 20.88
N GLY A 411 101.86 -50.90 21.99
CA GLY A 411 103.28 -51.17 22.22
C GLY A 411 103.58 -52.63 22.58
N GLY A 412 104.66 -53.19 22.02
CA GLY A 412 105.03 -54.62 22.20
C GLY A 412 105.44 -55.08 23.61
N SER A 413 105.36 -54.20 24.61
CA SER A 413 105.74 -54.46 26.01
C SER A 413 104.88 -53.70 27.03
N GLY A 414 103.66 -53.25 26.65
CA GLY A 414 102.79 -52.52 27.58
C GLY A 414 101.32 -52.44 27.15
N THR A 415 100.42 -52.50 28.12
CA THR A 415 98.96 -52.65 27.97
C THR A 415 98.21 -51.41 27.45
N VAL A 416 98.92 -50.44 26.87
CA VAL A 416 98.38 -49.12 26.51
C VAL A 416 98.46 -48.90 24.99
N PRO A 417 97.36 -48.55 24.30
CA PRO A 417 97.40 -48.15 22.90
C PRO A 417 98.10 -46.79 22.75
N ILE A 418 99.04 -46.69 21.81
CA ILE A 418 99.92 -45.53 21.63
C ILE A 418 99.34 -44.55 20.60
N GLY A 419 98.48 -45.02 19.70
CA GLY A 419 97.75 -44.17 18.75
C GLY A 419 96.49 -44.84 18.21
N ILE A 420 95.42 -44.05 18.03
CA ILE A 420 94.13 -44.48 17.50
C ILE A 420 93.60 -43.38 16.58
N SER A 421 93.10 -43.73 15.39
CA SER A 421 92.30 -42.82 14.55
C SER A 421 90.83 -43.21 14.58
N THR A 422 89.97 -42.32 15.07
CA THR A 422 88.55 -42.58 15.35
C THR A 422 87.64 -41.82 14.39
N PHE A 423 87.02 -42.53 13.45
CA PHE A 423 85.98 -41.98 12.57
C PHE A 423 84.56 -42.50 12.89
N ASN A 424 84.43 -43.62 13.63
CA ASN A 424 83.12 -44.18 14.00
C ASN A 424 83.11 -44.83 15.40
N GLY A 425 83.97 -44.39 16.33
CA GLY A 425 84.03 -44.86 17.72
C GLY A 425 84.45 -46.34 17.96
N LEU A 426 84.46 -47.17 16.91
CA LEU A 426 84.59 -48.62 17.01
C LEU A 426 85.93 -49.09 17.59
N LEU A 427 87.05 -48.52 17.13
CA LEU A 427 88.37 -48.89 17.65
C LEU A 427 88.63 -48.33 19.05
N SER A 428 87.89 -47.30 19.48
CA SER A 428 87.97 -46.76 20.85
C SER A 428 87.22 -47.59 21.89
N SER A 429 86.13 -48.30 21.53
CA SER A 429 85.51 -49.28 22.45
C SER A 429 86.33 -50.56 22.58
N VAL A 430 86.98 -50.99 21.48
CA VAL A 430 87.96 -52.10 21.53
C VAL A 430 89.19 -51.71 22.36
N ALA A 431 89.70 -50.48 22.23
CA ALA A 431 90.83 -49.99 23.03
C ALA A 431 90.54 -49.95 24.54
N SER A 432 89.34 -49.50 24.94
CA SER A 432 88.96 -49.41 26.36
C SER A 432 88.65 -50.79 26.97
N SER A 433 88.07 -51.72 26.20
CA SER A 433 87.91 -53.11 26.67
C SER A 433 89.25 -53.84 26.80
N ALA A 434 90.20 -53.62 25.88
CA ALA A 434 91.56 -54.16 25.97
C ALA A 434 92.29 -53.71 27.24
N ALA A 435 92.20 -52.42 27.59
CA ALA A 435 92.78 -51.87 28.82
C ALA A 435 92.13 -52.43 30.10
N GLN A 436 90.85 -52.79 30.05
CA GLN A 436 90.10 -53.31 31.21
C GLN A 436 90.21 -54.83 31.38
N ALA A 437 90.50 -55.59 30.31
CA ALA A 437 90.58 -57.05 30.34
C ALA A 437 91.87 -57.62 30.95
N GLY A 438 92.92 -56.82 31.12
CA GLY A 438 94.21 -57.23 31.74
C GLY A 438 95.05 -58.24 30.94
N THR A 439 94.54 -58.78 29.84
CA THR A 439 95.26 -59.71 28.96
C THR A 439 96.36 -58.98 28.19
N GLY A 440 97.63 -59.33 28.43
CA GLY A 440 98.83 -58.65 27.92
C GLY A 440 99.13 -58.73 26.42
N SER A 441 98.10 -58.87 25.57
CA SER A 441 98.20 -58.86 24.10
C SER A 441 96.99 -58.12 23.52
N VAL A 442 97.21 -57.00 22.84
CA VAL A 442 96.12 -56.18 22.25
C VAL A 442 95.40 -56.98 21.17
N SER A 443 96.15 -57.77 20.40
CA SER A 443 95.70 -58.78 19.43
C SER A 443 94.55 -59.65 19.93
N SER A 444 94.61 -60.09 21.20
CA SER A 444 93.59 -60.98 21.80
C SER A 444 92.29 -60.22 22.09
N ALA A 445 92.37 -58.97 22.53
CA ALA A 445 91.21 -58.13 22.80
C ALA A 445 90.51 -57.69 21.51
N ILE A 446 91.27 -57.41 20.43
CA ILE A 446 90.71 -57.02 19.14
C ILE A 446 89.88 -58.18 18.54
N GLY A 447 90.31 -59.43 18.69
CA GLY A 447 89.54 -60.59 18.23
C GLY A 447 88.18 -60.76 18.92
N LEU A 448 88.05 -60.34 20.18
CA LEU A 448 86.82 -60.47 20.98
C LEU A 448 85.91 -59.24 20.87
N GLY A 449 86.46 -58.03 21.01
CA GLY A 449 85.68 -56.78 21.03
C GLY A 449 85.06 -56.38 19.69
N LEU A 450 85.46 -57.04 18.60
CA LEU A 450 85.13 -56.65 17.23
C LEU A 450 84.12 -57.59 16.55
N ALA A 451 84.04 -58.85 16.97
CA ALA A 451 83.15 -59.86 16.38
C ALA A 451 81.66 -59.49 16.46
N GLY A 452 81.25 -58.71 17.48
CA GLY A 452 79.89 -58.17 17.61
C GLY A 452 79.73 -56.72 17.13
N ALA A 453 80.76 -56.12 16.54
CA ALA A 453 80.82 -54.69 16.21
C ALA A 453 80.98 -54.39 14.71
N LEU A 454 81.20 -55.42 13.89
CA LEU A 454 81.29 -55.32 12.42
C LEU A 454 79.89 -55.17 11.81
N GLY A 455 79.50 -53.92 11.52
CA GLY A 455 78.37 -53.63 10.64
C GLY A 455 78.70 -53.88 9.16
N ASP A 456 77.67 -53.90 8.31
CA ASP A 456 77.78 -54.18 6.87
C ASP A 456 78.90 -53.37 6.19
N GLY A 457 79.79 -54.07 5.48
CA GLY A 457 80.91 -53.49 4.75
C GLY A 457 82.18 -53.19 5.58
N GLY A 458 82.23 -53.59 6.85
CA GLY A 458 83.45 -53.54 7.67
C GLY A 458 84.41 -54.72 7.42
N ASN A 459 85.66 -54.42 7.06
CA ASN A 459 86.76 -55.39 6.95
C ASN A 459 87.87 -54.99 7.94
N VAL A 460 88.46 -55.94 8.67
CA VAL A 460 89.55 -55.64 9.62
C VAL A 460 90.73 -56.58 9.47
N GLY A 461 91.91 -56.00 9.30
CA GLY A 461 93.19 -56.70 9.48
C GLY A 461 93.73 -56.46 10.88
N VAL A 462 94.28 -57.50 11.50
CA VAL A 462 95.06 -57.44 12.75
C VAL A 462 96.41 -58.09 12.53
N GLY A 463 97.46 -57.58 13.20
CA GLY A 463 98.80 -58.15 13.09
C GLY A 463 99.73 -57.67 14.21
N ARG A 464 100.85 -58.38 14.36
CA ARG A 464 101.92 -58.06 15.32
C ARG A 464 103.27 -58.09 14.63
N PHE A 465 104.10 -57.08 14.87
CA PHE A 465 105.46 -57.01 14.34
C PHE A 465 106.43 -57.89 15.15
N GLY A 466 106.50 -59.18 14.80
CA GLY A 466 107.50 -60.11 15.33
C GLY A 466 107.24 -60.61 16.76
N GLN A 467 108.23 -61.30 17.34
CA GLN A 467 108.17 -61.85 18.70
C GLN A 467 108.48 -60.77 19.74
N GLY A 468 107.50 -59.88 20.02
CA GLY A 468 107.61 -58.83 21.04
C GLY A 468 107.62 -57.39 20.53
N GLY A 469 107.34 -57.15 19.24
CA GLY A 469 107.09 -55.81 18.71
C GLY A 469 105.60 -55.42 18.76
N ALA A 470 105.29 -54.27 18.15
CA ALA A 470 103.98 -53.63 18.25
C ALA A 470 102.82 -54.44 17.64
N ASP A 471 101.65 -54.36 18.28
CA ASP A 471 100.37 -54.83 17.75
C ASP A 471 99.71 -53.72 16.94
N PHE A 472 99.03 -54.07 15.84
CA PHE A 472 98.25 -53.12 15.04
C PHE A 472 96.91 -53.71 14.57
N ALA A 473 95.92 -52.83 14.41
CA ALA A 473 94.64 -53.11 13.78
C ALA A 473 94.32 -52.04 12.73
N LEU A 474 93.77 -52.47 11.60
CA LEU A 474 93.31 -51.61 10.51
C LEU A 474 91.88 -52.00 10.11
N LEU A 475 90.92 -51.13 10.40
CA LEU A 475 89.53 -51.22 9.95
C LEU A 475 89.35 -50.42 8.66
N VAL A 476 88.88 -51.08 7.62
CA VAL A 476 88.41 -50.47 6.36
C VAL A 476 86.90 -50.68 6.29
N SER A 477 86.14 -49.59 6.29
CA SER A 477 84.67 -49.63 6.17
C SER A 477 84.25 -49.02 4.83
N ALA A 478 83.48 -49.77 4.05
CA ALA A 478 82.94 -49.34 2.77
C ALA A 478 81.44 -49.67 2.69
N LEU A 479 80.59 -48.65 2.61
CA LEU A 479 79.14 -48.79 2.47
C LEU A 479 78.67 -48.09 1.20
N ALA A 480 78.03 -48.84 0.30
CA ALA A 480 77.36 -48.32 -0.89
C ALA A 480 75.87 -48.69 -0.83
N GLY A 481 75.02 -47.70 -0.57
CA GLY A 481 73.57 -47.84 -0.56
C GLY A 481 72.94 -47.12 -1.75
N ASN A 482 71.91 -47.71 -2.34
CA ASN A 482 71.10 -47.11 -3.38
C ASN A 482 69.61 -47.30 -3.04
N SER A 483 68.87 -46.20 -2.93
CA SER A 483 67.42 -46.20 -2.75
C SER A 483 66.74 -45.48 -3.91
N GLY A 484 65.58 -45.97 -4.33
CA GLY A 484 64.81 -45.41 -5.43
C GLY A 484 63.32 -45.62 -5.20
N ASN A 485 62.59 -44.51 -5.07
CA ASN A 485 61.15 -44.48 -4.91
C ASN A 485 60.53 -43.85 -6.17
N ASN A 486 59.49 -44.50 -6.72
CA ASN A 486 58.65 -43.94 -7.76
C ASN A 486 57.19 -44.18 -7.38
N ILE A 487 56.41 -43.11 -7.24
CA ILE A 487 54.99 -43.15 -6.89
C ILE A 487 54.23 -42.33 -7.90
N LEU A 488 53.36 -42.99 -8.67
CA LEU A 488 52.36 -42.36 -9.52
C LEU A 488 50.99 -42.49 -8.86
N SER A 489 50.16 -41.44 -8.91
CA SER A 489 48.79 -41.49 -8.42
C SER A 489 47.89 -40.57 -9.24
N THR A 490 46.75 -41.11 -9.68
CA THR A 490 45.81 -40.46 -10.61
C THR A 490 44.39 -40.38 -10.02
N PRO A 491 44.17 -39.62 -8.93
CA PRO A 491 42.82 -39.40 -8.41
C PRO A 491 41.96 -38.61 -9.41
N SER A 492 40.70 -39.04 -9.57
CA SER A 492 39.68 -38.35 -10.36
C SER A 492 38.38 -38.17 -9.58
N LEU A 493 37.60 -37.15 -9.94
CA LEU A 493 36.37 -36.75 -9.24
C LEU A 493 35.37 -36.12 -10.22
N LEU A 494 34.15 -36.64 -10.26
CA LEU A 494 33.06 -36.08 -11.09
C LEU A 494 32.18 -35.15 -10.24
N THR A 495 31.98 -33.91 -10.68
CA THR A 495 31.16 -32.90 -9.99
C THR A 495 30.12 -32.28 -10.91
N LEU A 496 29.15 -31.54 -10.34
CA LEU A 496 28.33 -30.61 -11.11
C LEU A 496 29.04 -29.27 -11.28
N ASP A 497 28.77 -28.59 -12.39
CA ASP A 497 29.29 -27.25 -12.62
C ASP A 497 28.76 -26.26 -11.57
N ASN A 498 29.65 -25.43 -11.01
CA ASN A 498 29.42 -24.60 -9.83
C ASN A 498 28.98 -25.38 -8.57
N GLN A 499 29.63 -26.50 -8.30
CA GLN A 499 29.51 -27.22 -7.02
C GLN A 499 30.89 -27.69 -6.54
N GLU A 500 31.22 -27.39 -5.28
CA GLU A 500 32.43 -27.90 -4.63
C GLU A 500 32.30 -29.41 -4.40
N ALA A 501 33.41 -30.13 -4.60
CA ALA A 501 33.55 -31.50 -4.12
C ALA A 501 34.95 -31.73 -3.56
N SER A 502 35.06 -32.67 -2.63
CA SER A 502 36.32 -33.04 -1.97
C SER A 502 36.60 -34.53 -2.16
N ILE A 503 37.85 -34.86 -2.41
CA ILE A 503 38.36 -36.23 -2.41
C ILE A 503 39.47 -36.35 -1.36
N VAL A 504 39.27 -37.28 -0.42
CA VAL A 504 40.19 -37.56 0.68
C VAL A 504 40.59 -39.04 0.59
N VAL A 505 41.91 -39.29 0.50
CA VAL A 505 42.47 -40.65 0.39
C VAL A 505 43.64 -40.76 1.36
N GLY A 506 43.44 -41.52 2.43
CA GLY A 506 44.40 -41.62 3.53
C GLY A 506 44.01 -42.65 4.57
N GLN A 507 44.76 -42.69 5.66
CA GLN A 507 44.48 -43.52 6.83
C GLN A 507 44.31 -42.61 8.05
N ASN A 508 43.41 -42.97 8.96
CA ASN A 508 43.22 -42.23 10.21
C ASN A 508 44.12 -42.83 11.29
N ILE A 509 45.15 -42.09 11.72
CA ILE A 509 46.18 -42.56 12.65
C ILE A 509 46.13 -41.68 13.92
N PRO A 510 45.92 -42.27 15.11
CA PRO A 510 45.98 -41.50 16.35
C PRO A 510 47.42 -41.05 16.63
N ILE A 511 47.58 -39.77 16.96
CA ILE A 511 48.84 -39.18 17.43
C ILE A 511 48.68 -38.88 18.93
N VAL A 512 49.69 -39.20 19.74
CA VAL A 512 49.75 -38.78 21.14
C VAL A 512 50.04 -37.29 21.17
N THR A 513 49.07 -36.48 21.60
CA THR A 513 49.18 -35.00 21.67
C THR A 513 49.65 -34.50 23.03
N GLY A 514 49.77 -35.38 24.02
CA GLY A 514 50.40 -35.08 25.30
C GLY A 514 50.41 -36.26 26.26
N SER A 515 51.34 -36.20 27.20
CA SER A 515 51.32 -36.99 28.44
C SER A 515 51.55 -36.04 29.62
N TYR A 516 50.99 -36.37 30.77
CA TYR A 516 51.26 -35.67 32.03
C TYR A 516 51.69 -36.69 33.08
N ALA A 517 52.73 -36.34 33.83
CA ALA A 517 53.26 -37.21 34.88
C ALA A 517 52.36 -37.13 36.12
N GLN A 518 51.81 -38.28 36.53
CA GLN A 518 51.00 -38.38 37.75
C GLN A 518 51.84 -39.07 38.85
N THR A 519 52.30 -38.27 39.82
CA THR A 519 53.18 -38.73 40.90
C THR A 519 52.51 -39.83 41.73
N GLY A 520 52.97 -41.08 41.58
CA GLY A 520 52.48 -42.24 42.33
C GLY A 520 52.15 -43.48 41.49
N SER A 521 52.09 -43.39 40.16
CA SER A 521 51.78 -44.53 39.28
C SER A 521 52.84 -44.73 38.18
N ALA A 522 53.19 -45.99 37.88
CA ALA A 522 54.22 -46.36 36.90
C ALA A 522 53.78 -46.28 35.43
N THR A 523 52.55 -45.85 35.15
CA THR A 523 51.98 -45.71 33.81
C THR A 523 51.33 -44.34 33.64
N SER A 524 51.99 -43.44 32.91
CA SER A 524 51.44 -42.13 32.57
C SER A 524 50.37 -42.26 31.48
N PRO A 525 49.12 -41.78 31.68
CA PRO A 525 48.09 -41.81 30.66
C PRO A 525 48.41 -40.82 29.52
N THR A 526 48.20 -41.25 28.28
CA THR A 526 48.46 -40.47 27.05
C THR A 526 47.18 -39.97 26.41
N GLY A 527 47.11 -38.67 26.12
CA GLY A 527 46.06 -38.06 25.33
C GLY A 527 46.28 -38.38 23.85
N HIS A 528 45.26 -38.95 23.20
CA HIS A 528 45.30 -39.31 21.78
C HIS A 528 44.37 -38.38 20.99
N ALA A 529 44.87 -37.80 19.88
CA ALA A 529 44.05 -37.08 18.91
C ALA A 529 44.14 -37.77 17.55
N HIS A 530 43.02 -37.82 16.82
CA HIS A 530 42.98 -38.39 15.48
C HIS A 530 43.52 -37.41 14.44
N HIS A 531 44.60 -37.79 13.76
CA HIS A 531 45.09 -37.10 12.57
C HIS A 531 44.90 -38.03 11.37
N GLN A 532 44.55 -37.46 10.21
CA GLN A 532 44.44 -38.23 8.96
C GLN A 532 45.63 -37.91 8.06
N PRO A 533 46.80 -38.57 8.22
CA PRO A 533 47.86 -38.52 7.22
C PRO A 533 47.34 -39.12 5.92
N GLY A 534 47.14 -38.24 4.94
CA GLY A 534 46.45 -38.57 3.71
C GLY A 534 46.27 -37.36 2.80
N TRP A 535 45.97 -37.64 1.54
CA TRP A 535 45.67 -36.64 0.53
C TRP A 535 44.35 -35.95 0.86
N HIS A 536 44.41 -34.63 0.98
CA HIS A 536 43.22 -33.79 1.11
C HIS A 536 43.16 -32.87 -0.11
N ARG A 537 42.12 -33.01 -0.94
CA ARG A 537 41.89 -32.15 -2.10
C ARG A 537 40.44 -31.66 -2.12
N ALA A 538 40.25 -30.39 -1.81
CA ALA A 538 39.00 -29.67 -2.06
C ALA A 538 39.11 -28.97 -3.42
N PHE A 539 38.13 -29.21 -4.28
CA PHE A 539 38.03 -28.59 -5.59
C PHE A 539 36.80 -27.68 -5.62
N GLU A 540 37.03 -26.37 -5.44
CA GLU A 540 36.02 -25.39 -5.80
C GLU A 540 36.08 -25.17 -7.33
N ASN A 541 35.08 -25.71 -8.04
CA ASN A 541 34.82 -25.34 -9.43
C ASN A 541 33.91 -24.11 -9.43
N ARG A 542 34.45 -22.96 -9.85
CA ARG A 542 33.70 -21.69 -9.95
C ARG A 542 33.78 -21.18 -11.38
N ALA A 543 32.67 -21.25 -12.11
CA ALA A 543 32.49 -20.74 -13.48
C ALA A 543 33.60 -21.16 -14.47
N GLY A 544 33.99 -22.43 -14.46
CA GLY A 544 35.06 -22.95 -15.32
C GLY A 544 36.49 -22.57 -14.89
N SER A 545 36.65 -21.79 -13.82
CA SER A 545 37.94 -21.63 -13.13
C SER A 545 38.06 -22.69 -12.03
N LEU A 546 39.12 -23.50 -12.11
CA LEU A 546 39.49 -24.44 -11.05
C LEU A 546 40.28 -23.70 -9.97
N GLN A 547 39.83 -23.74 -8.72
CA GLN A 547 40.62 -23.29 -7.56
C GLN A 547 41.01 -24.50 -6.69
N PRO A 548 42.04 -25.27 -7.10
CA PRO A 548 42.40 -26.51 -6.41
C PRO A 548 43.19 -26.22 -5.13
N ARG A 549 42.63 -26.59 -3.96
CA ARG A 549 43.40 -26.67 -2.71
C ARG A 549 43.93 -28.08 -2.54
N GLN A 550 45.25 -28.26 -2.64
CA GLN A 550 45.89 -29.57 -2.62
C GLN A 550 46.86 -29.68 -1.43
N ARG A 551 46.67 -30.68 -0.57
CA ARG A 551 47.63 -31.03 0.50
C ARG A 551 48.03 -32.49 0.38
N SER A 552 49.34 -32.73 0.32
CA SER A 552 49.95 -34.05 0.54
C SER A 552 50.47 -34.13 1.97
N ALA A 553 50.33 -35.30 2.61
CA ALA A 553 50.95 -35.61 3.89
C ALA A 553 51.24 -37.12 3.95
N LYS A 554 52.49 -37.46 4.29
CA LYS A 554 53.03 -38.82 4.39
C LYS A 554 53.94 -38.84 5.61
N LEU A 555 53.78 -39.81 6.51
CA LEU A 555 54.74 -39.99 7.60
C LEU A 555 56.02 -40.59 7.03
N GLY A 556 57.08 -39.80 7.00
CA GLY A 556 58.45 -40.33 7.08
C GLY A 556 58.77 -40.56 8.55
N GLY A 557 59.14 -41.78 8.93
CA GLY A 557 59.90 -41.99 10.15
C GLY A 557 61.36 -41.58 9.91
N ILE A 558 62.02 -41.04 10.95
CA ILE A 558 63.30 -40.31 10.92
C ILE A 558 63.13 -38.84 10.51
N ASP A 559 63.72 -37.95 11.30
CA ASP A 559 63.51 -36.50 11.26
C ASP A 559 63.94 -35.83 9.94
N HIS A 560 63.00 -35.12 9.31
CA HIS A 560 63.31 -34.00 8.43
C HIS A 560 62.25 -32.92 8.57
N GLN A 561 62.68 -31.66 8.73
CA GLN A 561 61.78 -30.54 8.96
C GLN A 561 60.93 -30.23 7.71
N GLN A 562 59.65 -29.96 7.94
CA GLN A 562 58.67 -29.71 6.88
C GLN A 562 58.59 -28.20 6.58
N THR A 563 59.23 -27.77 5.50
CA THR A 563 59.27 -26.36 5.09
C THR A 563 57.88 -25.85 4.67
N GLN A 564 57.31 -24.90 5.44
CA GLN A 564 56.10 -24.18 5.04
C GLN A 564 56.43 -23.12 3.98
N CYS A 565 55.92 -23.31 2.76
CA CYS A 565 55.89 -22.26 1.74
C CYS A 565 54.58 -21.46 1.83
N ASP A 566 54.41 -20.68 2.90
CA ASP A 566 53.22 -19.84 3.08
C ASP A 566 53.21 -18.66 2.09
N HIS A 567 52.45 -18.81 1.00
CA HIS A 567 52.15 -17.71 0.08
C HIS A 567 50.97 -16.86 0.59
N HIS A 568 51.24 -16.07 1.62
CA HIS A 568 50.38 -14.93 1.98
C HIS A 568 50.41 -13.89 0.84
N ARG A 569 49.37 -13.88 -0.01
CA ARG A 569 49.07 -12.72 -0.85
C ARG A 569 47.80 -12.05 -0.33
N ALA A 570 47.95 -10.86 0.25
CA ALA A 570 46.83 -10.06 0.72
C ALA A 570 45.95 -9.62 -0.47
N GLY A 571 44.63 -9.69 -0.28
CA GLY A 571 43.66 -9.07 -1.18
C GLY A 571 43.45 -7.59 -0.87
N ARG A 572 43.31 -6.80 -1.93
CA ARG A 572 42.43 -5.61 -1.95
C ARG A 572 41.19 -5.98 -2.75
#